data_AF-A0AAP9CXG0-F1
#
_entry.id   AF-A0AAP9CXG0-F1
#
_cell.length_a   1.000
_cell.length_b   1.000
_cell.length_c   1.000
_cell.angle_alpha   90.00
_cell.angle_beta   90.00
_cell.angle_gamma   90.00
#
_symmetry.space_group_name_H-M   'P 1'
#
loop_
_entity.id
_entity.type
_entity.pdbx_description
1 polymer ?
#
loop_
_entity_poly.entity_id
_entity_poly.type
_entity_poly.pdbx_seq_one_letter_code
_entity_poly.pdbx_strand_id
1 'polypeptide(L)' 'MIRSYIIDAKLQNINTCQASLTRYIYEKELFGKLRGGVFKPLDYSTIKTYINNLWKEVEKENTKPKINRRNTYNEFY' A
#
# COMPACT_ATOMS: atom_id res chain seq x y z
N MET A 1 -6.14 -2.00 -1.20
CA MET A 1 -5.49 -3.30 -1.46
C MET A 1 -3.97 -3.23 -1.22
N ILE A 2 -3.17 -2.57 -2.06
CA ILE A 2 -1.69 -2.49 -1.86
C ILE A 2 -1.30 -1.75 -0.58
N ARG A 3 -1.93 -0.60 -0.29
CA ARG A 3 -1.68 0.16 0.94
C ARG A 3 -1.97 -0.66 2.20
N SER A 4 -3.10 -1.39 2.21
CA SER A 4 -3.47 -2.30 3.30
C SER A 4 -2.42 -3.39 3.49
N TYR A 5 -1.95 -4.02 2.40
CA TYR A 5 -0.85 -5.00 2.46
C TYR A 5 0.43 -4.42 3.07
N ILE A 6 0.83 -3.20 2.67
CA ILE A 6 2.03 -2.54 3.23
C ILE A 6 1.85 -2.25 4.73
N ILE A 7 0.65 -1.81 5.14
CA ILE A 7 0.33 -1.55 6.54
C ILE A 7 0.36 -2.85 7.35
N ASP A 8 -0.31 -3.90 6.87
CA ASP A 8 -0.40 -5.19 7.55
C ASP A 8 0.97 -5.86 7.68
N ALA A 9 1.77 -5.82 6.62
CA ALA A 9 3.10 -6.40 6.64
C ALA A 9 4.05 -5.65 7.59
N LYS A 10 3.90 -4.32 7.70
CA LYS A 10 4.61 -3.53 8.72
C LYS A 10 4.10 -3.80 10.14
N LEU A 11 2.80 -3.93 10.35
CA LEU A 11 2.21 -4.25 11.67
C LEU A 11 2.66 -5.63 12.16
N GLN A 12 2.75 -6.59 11.24
CA GLN A 12 3.21 -7.95 11.53
C GLN A 12 4.74 -8.07 11.57
N ASN A 13 5.47 -6.96 11.39
CA ASN A 13 6.93 -6.90 11.29
C ASN A 13 7.50 -7.93 10.27
N ILE A 14 6.71 -8.22 9.24
CA ILE A 14 7.11 -9.09 8.14
C ILE A 14 8.12 -8.29 7.33
N ASN A 15 9.29 -8.88 7.07
CA ASN A 15 10.29 -8.33 6.14
C ASN A 15 9.72 -8.30 4.72
N THR A 16 8.88 -7.31 4.45
CA THR A 16 8.29 -7.05 3.13
C THR A 16 9.25 -6.14 2.38
N CYS A 17 9.88 -6.70 1.35
CA CYS A 17 10.78 -5.93 0.51
C CYS A 17 9.97 -5.16 -0.54
N GLN A 18 10.11 -3.82 -0.56
CA GLN A 18 9.58 -2.95 -1.62
C GLN A 18 9.87 -3.49 -3.03
N ALA A 19 11.08 -4.04 -3.22
CA ALA A 19 11.50 -4.59 -4.49
C ALA A 19 10.74 -5.86 -4.86
N SER A 20 10.49 -6.76 -3.90
CA SER A 20 9.71 -7.99 -4.13
C SER A 20 8.26 -7.68 -4.48
N LEU A 21 7.64 -6.72 -3.78
CA LEU A 21 6.27 -6.29 -4.11
C LEU A 21 6.18 -5.66 -5.50
N THR A 22 7.13 -4.77 -5.83
CA THR A 22 7.22 -4.14 -7.14
C THR A 22 7.37 -5.19 -8.24
N ARG A 23 8.26 -6.17 -8.03
CA ARG A 23 8.51 -7.25 -8.97
C ARG A 23 7.28 -8.13 -9.18
N TYR A 24 6.60 -8.52 -8.10
CA TYR A 24 5.38 -9.32 -8.18
C TYR A 24 4.28 -8.61 -9.00
N ILE A 25 4.04 -7.32 -8.74
CA ILE A 25 3.02 -6.54 -9.46
C ILE A 25 3.36 -6.44 -10.95
N TYR A 26 4.64 -6.25 -11.28
CA TYR A 26 5.11 -6.19 -12.66
C TYR A 26 4.97 -7.54 -13.37
N GLU A 27 5.49 -8.62 -12.79
CA GLU A 27 5.46 -9.96 -13.39
C GLU A 27 4.04 -10.52 -13.55
N LYS A 28 3.10 -10.09 -12.71
CA LYS A 28 1.69 -10.47 -12.78
C LYS A 28 0.81 -9.48 -13.54
N GLU A 29 1.40 -8.42 -14.10
CA GLU A 29 0.70 -7.37 -14.86
C GLU A 29 -0.53 -6.81 -14.12
N LEU A 30 -0.46 -6.72 -12.78
CA LEU A 30 -1.62 -6.36 -11.95
C LEU A 30 -1.96 -4.87 -12.00
N PHE A 31 -1.05 -4.04 -12.51
CA PHE A 31 -1.17 -2.61 -12.58
C PHE A 31 -1.08 -2.15 -14.03
N GLY A 32 -2.08 -1.40 -14.48
CA GLY A 32 -2.23 -1.00 -15.86
C GLY A 32 -3.30 0.04 -16.07
N LYS A 33 -3.48 0.46 -17.32
CA LYS A 33 -4.55 1.36 -17.75
C LYS A 33 -5.35 0.68 -18.85
N LEU A 34 -6.66 0.83 -18.82
CA LEU A 34 -7.50 0.49 -19.97
C LEU A 34 -7.36 1.58 -21.03
N ARG A 35 -7.00 1.19 -22.26
CA ARG A 35 -7.01 2.07 -23.43
C ARG A 35 -7.79 1.40 -24.54
N GLY A 36 -8.95 1.98 -24.89
CA GLY A 36 -9.82 1.44 -25.93
C GLY A 36 -10.28 0.01 -25.64
N GLY A 37 -10.60 -0.31 -24.39
CA GLY A 37 -11.03 -1.64 -23.96
C GLY A 37 -9.89 -2.66 -23.76
N VAL A 38 -8.66 -2.34 -24.15
CA VAL A 38 -7.49 -3.20 -23.95
C VAL A 38 -6.74 -2.80 -22.69
N PHE A 39 -6.46 -3.78 -21.83
CA PHE A 39 -5.61 -3.58 -20.66
C PHE A 39 -4.15 -3.45 -21.09
N LYS A 40 -3.49 -2.37 -20.68
CA LYS A 40 -2.06 -2.15 -20.91
C LYS A 40 -1.34 -2.05 -19.56
N PRO A 41 -0.44 -2.99 -19.23
CA PRO A 41 0.30 -2.93 -17.99
C PRO A 41 1.19 -1.68 -17.92
N LEU A 42 1.43 -1.20 -16.71
CA LEU A 42 2.38 -0.14 -16.44
C LEU A 42 3.80 -0.70 -16.50
N ASP A 43 4.74 0.15 -16.91
CA ASP A 43 6.14 -0.17 -16.88
C ASP A 43 6.65 -0.31 -15.44
N TYR A 44 7.71 -1.09 -15.28
CA TYR A 44 8.31 -1.37 -13.97
C TYR A 44 8.71 -0.08 -13.22
N SER A 45 9.19 0.95 -13.93
CA SER A 45 9.66 2.19 -13.29
C SER A 45 8.50 2.99 -12.69
N THR A 46 7.35 3.03 -13.37
CA THR A 46 6.13 3.63 -12.85
C THR A 46 5.61 2.86 -11.64
N ILE A 47 5.57 1.52 -11.70
CA ILE A 47 5.14 0.68 -10.57
C ILE A 47 6.06 0.92 -9.36
N LYS A 48 7.38 0.90 -9.57
CA LYS A 48 8.38 1.16 -8.52
C LYS A 48 8.17 2.52 -7.86
N THR A 49 7.96 3.56 -8.66
CA THR A 49 7.72 4.92 -8.16
C THR A 49 6.45 4.99 -7.32
N TYR A 50 5.37 4.36 -7.79
CA TYR A 50 4.11 4.27 -7.05
C TYR A 50 4.25 3.57 -5.70
N ILE A 51 4.90 2.40 -5.68
CA ILE A 51 5.15 1.64 -4.45
C ILE A 51 6.01 2.44 -3.47
N ASN A 52 7.08 3.10 -3.94
CA ASN A 52 7.93 3.92 -3.09
C ASN A 52 7.18 5.10 -2.45
N ASN A 53 6.32 5.77 -3.20
CA ASN A 53 5.52 6.87 -2.69
C ASN A 53 4.54 6.39 -1.61
N LEU A 54 3.81 5.30 -1.88
CA LEU A 54 2.93 4.69 -0.88
C LEU A 54 3.67 4.27 0.39
N TRP A 55 4.88 3.72 0.24
CA TRP A 55 5.66 3.29 1.39
C TRP A 55 6.04 4.46 2.29
N LYS A 56 6.47 5.57 1.70
CA LYS A 56 6.80 6.81 2.41
C LYS A 56 5.57 7.42 3.09
N GLU A 57 4.41 7.36 2.46
CA GLU A 57 3.14 7.80 3.06
C GLU A 57 2.80 6.99 4.31
N VAL A 58 2.89 5.66 4.23
CA VAL A 58 2.63 4.76 5.37
C VAL A 58 3.64 4.99 6.51
N GLU A 59 4.90 5.30 6.20
CA GLU A 59 5.92 5.66 7.21
C GLU A 59 5.60 6.98 7.92
N LYS A 60 5.19 7.99 7.14
CA LYS A 60 4.78 9.29 7.68
C LYS A 60 3.51 9.20 8.54
N GLU A 61 2.61 8.26 8.26
CA GLU A 61 1.40 8.08 9.05
C GLU A 61 1.65 7.32 10.34
N ASN A 62 2.53 6.32 10.34
CA ASN A 62 2.91 5.61 11.56
C ASN A 62 3.76 6.45 12.54
N THR A 63 4.37 7.54 12.05
CA THR A 63 5.11 8.50 12.87
C THR A 63 4.26 9.66 13.40
N LYS A 64 3.03 9.84 12.90
CA LYS A 64 2.07 10.73 13.56
C LYS A 64 1.65 10.07 14.88
N PRO A 65 1.57 10.81 16.00
CA PRO A 65 1.05 10.25 17.24
C PRO A 65 -0.32 9.65 16.94
N LYS A 66 -0.48 8.34 17.18
CA LYS A 66 -1.79 7.70 17.18
C LYS A 66 -2.63 8.45 18.21
N ILE A 67 -3.49 9.37 17.76
CA ILE A 67 -4.55 9.90 18.62
C ILE A 67 -5.36 8.66 19.00
N ASN A 68 -5.12 8.19 20.22
CA ASN A 68 -5.76 7.03 20.77
C ASN A 68 -7.19 7.47 21.06
N ARG A 69 -8.08 7.39 20.06
CA ARG A 69 -9.53 7.47 20.29
C ARG A 69 -9.92 6.22 21.07
N ARG A 70 -9.65 6.23 22.37
CA ARG A 70 -10.27 5.32 23.32
C ARG A 70 -11.79 5.50 23.18
N ASN A 71 -12.48 4.37 22.99
CA ASN A 71 -13.92 4.14 23.06
C ASN A 71 -14.83 5.34 23.37
N THR A 72 -15.74 5.62 22.44
CA THR A 72 -17.02 6.31 22.71
C THR A 72 -18.20 5.47 22.18
N TYR A 73 -18.15 4.15 22.42
CA TYR A 73 -19.33 3.30 22.42
C TYR A 73 -19.50 2.74 23.83
N ASN A 74 -20.02 3.57 24.73
CA ASN A 74 -20.67 3.20 26.00
C ASN A 74 -20.95 4.51 26.74
N GLU A 75 -22.11 5.14 26.49
CA GLU A 75 -22.81 6.05 27.42
C GLU A 75 -24.15 6.56 26.84
N PHE A 76 -24.94 5.68 26.22
CA PHE A 76 -26.37 5.90 26.06
C PHE A 76 -27.06 4.53 26.16
N TYR A 77 -27.41 4.14 27.38
CA TYR A 77 -28.62 3.44 27.83
C TYR A 77 -28.41 2.93 29.25
#